data_AF-A0A939R1B7-F1
#
_entry.id   AF-A0A939R1B7-F1
#
_cell.length_a   1.000
_cell.length_b   1.000
_cell.length_c   1.000
_cell.angle_alpha   90.00
_cell.angle_beta   90.00
_cell.angle_gamma   90.00
#
_symmetry.space_group_name_H-M   'P 1'
#
loop_
_entity.id
_entity.type
_entity.pdbx_description
1 polymer ?
#
loop_
_entity_poly.entity_id
_entity_poly.type
_entity_poly.pdbx_seq_one_letter_code
_entity_poly.pdbx_strand_id
1 'polypeptide(L)'
;MIALPSIAFGGFSGSAKGVTARQVDGRSILSVKCYPTGDATRAQLARRASLKKISKSWRDLTANQMREWDRLAEHASGISTFGQKAELSGMNMYVRLNANRVMVGRPLLSEAPVYTADVPEVDYDDFWVTPDVIAFAGLNCPDSEHRLVVKMSGGQSTGVSSGWSKTVIVAPGVEDDGCETNITSLYLSTIGFAPKLGEKIFIELWWLDAETGFVGETMRVTAICKNESQIEGEIYVPRTLINMNNIEYDPTKTRFDKLSVEEVPGSALFIADMEFELLSYLAGVNAAMTTIPENFISAISFIPARGKGRYQWAVSLLEINVYIGSSYNTVNFSKRDGGAMKHMEVFGVGLIK
;
A
#
# COMPACT_ATOMS: atom_id res chain seq x y z
N MET A 1 10.05 60.96 -18.47
CA MET A 1 8.59 60.89 -18.64
C MET A 1 8.15 59.53 -18.12
N ILE A 2 7.59 59.47 -16.91
CA ILE A 2 7.09 58.23 -16.31
C ILE A 2 5.60 58.15 -16.64
N ALA A 3 5.23 57.20 -17.50
CA ALA A 3 3.84 56.97 -17.86
C ALA A 3 3.12 56.28 -16.69
N LEU A 4 2.23 57.00 -16.02
CA LEU A 4 1.24 56.42 -15.11
C LEU A 4 0.13 55.79 -15.98
N PRO A 5 -0.23 54.51 -15.78
CA PRO A 5 -1.24 53.87 -16.59
C PRO A 5 -2.61 54.52 -16.31
N SER A 6 -3.16 55.19 -17.31
CA SER A 6 -4.52 55.71 -17.28
C SER A 6 -5.54 54.59 -17.50
N ILE A 7 -6.77 54.86 -17.04
CA ILE A 7 -7.97 54.03 -16.98
C ILE A 7 -8.47 53.46 -18.35
N ALA A 8 -7.71 53.64 -19.43
CA ALA A 8 -8.14 53.44 -20.82
C ALA A 8 -7.66 52.13 -21.47
N PHE A 9 -7.00 51.23 -20.74
CA PHE A 9 -6.62 49.91 -21.24
C PHE A 9 -7.42 48.81 -20.53
N GLY A 10 -8.59 48.48 -21.09
CA GLY A 10 -9.42 47.34 -20.67
C GLY A 10 -9.20 46.13 -21.58
N GLY A 11 -9.44 44.92 -21.08
CA GLY A 11 -9.38 43.69 -21.90
C GLY A 11 -8.03 42.96 -21.92
N PHE A 12 -7.10 43.30 -21.02
CA PHE A 12 -5.85 42.53 -20.88
C PHE A 12 -6.14 41.04 -20.63
N SER A 13 -5.68 40.20 -21.54
CA SER A 13 -5.74 38.75 -21.44
C SER A 13 -4.43 38.16 -21.95
N GLY A 14 -4.06 37.00 -21.43
CA GLY A 14 -2.85 36.29 -21.83
C GLY A 14 -1.72 36.37 -20.80
N SER A 15 -0.55 35.86 -21.17
CA SER A 15 0.61 35.75 -20.28
C SER A 15 1.84 36.43 -20.87
N ALA A 16 2.51 37.28 -20.10
CA ALA A 16 3.77 37.90 -20.47
C ALA A 16 4.74 37.93 -19.29
N LYS A 17 6.01 37.51 -19.50
CA LYS A 17 7.11 37.55 -18.51
C LYS A 17 6.71 37.16 -17.07
N GLY A 18 5.94 36.09 -16.92
CA GLY A 18 5.55 35.58 -15.61
C GLY A 18 4.36 36.27 -14.95
N VAL A 19 3.62 37.11 -15.65
CA VAL A 19 2.31 37.63 -15.21
C VAL A 19 1.24 37.15 -16.18
N THR A 20 0.14 36.62 -15.65
CA THR A 20 -1.06 36.27 -16.39
C THR A 20 -2.13 37.31 -16.11
N ALA A 21 -2.66 37.93 -17.16
CA ALA A 21 -3.80 38.83 -17.10
C ALA A 21 -5.07 38.07 -17.48
N ARG A 22 -6.15 38.30 -16.73
CA ARG A 22 -7.50 37.87 -17.10
C ARG A 22 -8.54 38.90 -16.67
N GLN A 23 -9.67 38.94 -17.37
CA GLN A 23 -10.83 39.71 -16.97
C GLN A 23 -11.81 38.81 -16.21
N VAL A 24 -12.25 39.27 -15.03
CA VAL A 24 -13.32 38.63 -14.26
C VAL A 24 -14.24 39.73 -13.76
N ASP A 25 -15.53 39.65 -14.09
CA ASP A 25 -16.58 40.60 -13.68
C ASP A 25 -16.20 42.08 -13.91
N GLY A 26 -15.64 42.39 -15.08
CA GLY A 26 -15.24 43.75 -15.47
C GLY A 26 -13.96 44.25 -14.80
N ARG A 27 -13.22 43.40 -14.08
CA ARG A 27 -11.95 43.71 -13.42
C ARG A 27 -10.78 42.99 -14.07
N SER A 28 -9.72 43.74 -14.36
CA SER A 28 -8.42 43.19 -14.74
C SER A 28 -7.74 42.55 -13.52
N ILE A 29 -7.62 41.22 -13.51
CA ILE A 29 -6.83 40.48 -12.53
C ILE A 29 -5.47 40.16 -13.15
N LEU A 30 -4.40 40.64 -12.52
CA LEU A 30 -3.03 40.28 -12.83
C LEU A 30 -2.53 39.32 -11.75
N SER A 31 -2.24 38.08 -12.13
CA SER A 31 -1.65 37.08 -11.24
C SER A 31 -0.23 36.76 -11.68
N VAL A 32 0.72 36.78 -10.76
CA VAL A 32 2.07 36.25 -11.03
C VAL A 32 1.98 34.75 -11.24
N LYS A 33 2.61 34.23 -12.30
CA LYS A 33 2.81 32.80 -12.50
C LYS A 33 3.75 32.31 -11.40
N CYS A 34 3.22 31.50 -10.51
CA CYS A 34 4.04 30.75 -9.57
C CYS A 34 4.76 29.65 -10.34
N TYR A 35 6.05 29.86 -10.60
CA TYR A 35 6.94 28.78 -11.01
C TYR A 35 7.46 28.08 -9.75
N PRO A 36 7.52 26.74 -9.72
CA PRO A 36 8.25 26.04 -8.67
C PRO A 36 9.68 26.56 -8.64
N THR A 37 10.13 27.08 -7.51
CA THR A 37 11.50 27.52 -7.30
C THR A 37 12.35 26.34 -6.84
N GLY A 38 13.51 26.12 -7.47
CA GLY A 38 14.45 25.06 -7.13
C GLY A 38 14.40 23.84 -8.04
N ASP A 39 15.33 22.91 -7.82
CA ASP A 39 15.43 21.68 -8.59
C ASP A 39 14.30 20.71 -8.25
N ALA A 40 13.69 20.11 -9.27
CA ALA A 40 12.65 19.10 -9.07
C ALA A 40 13.27 17.84 -8.46
N THR A 41 12.67 17.33 -7.39
CA THR A 41 13.13 16.09 -6.76
C THR A 41 12.91 14.90 -7.70
N ARG A 42 13.68 13.82 -7.52
CA ARG A 42 13.52 12.58 -8.30
C ARG A 42 12.09 12.06 -8.26
N ALA A 43 11.45 12.12 -7.09
CA ALA A 43 10.05 11.73 -6.91
C ALA A 43 9.09 12.61 -7.72
N GLN A 44 9.28 13.93 -7.73
CA GLN A 44 8.48 14.85 -8.54
C GLN A 44 8.64 14.57 -10.04
N LEU A 45 9.87 14.32 -10.50
CA LEU A 45 10.14 13.98 -11.90
C LEU A 45 9.48 12.65 -12.30
N ALA A 46 9.57 11.62 -11.45
CA ALA A 46 8.92 10.33 -11.69
C ALA A 46 7.40 10.47 -11.79
N ARG A 47 6.77 11.24 -10.89
CA ARG A 47 5.32 11.50 -10.93
C ARG A 47 4.91 12.28 -12.19
N ARG A 48 5.67 13.31 -12.57
CA ARG A 48 5.43 14.07 -13.82
C ARG A 48 5.57 13.18 -15.05
N ALA A 49 6.58 12.31 -15.08
CA ALA A 49 6.78 11.37 -16.19
C ALA A 49 5.62 10.37 -16.29
N SER A 50 5.16 9.83 -15.16
CA SER A 50 4.01 8.92 -15.09
C SER A 50 2.73 9.60 -15.60
N LEU A 51 2.37 10.78 -15.07
CA LEU A 51 1.20 11.53 -15.53
C LEU A 51 1.29 11.86 -17.02
N LYS A 52 2.47 12.28 -17.51
CA LYS A 52 2.69 12.54 -18.94
C LYS A 52 2.50 11.29 -19.79
N LYS A 53 2.93 10.11 -19.31
CA LYS A 53 2.73 8.83 -20.01
C LYS A 53 1.25 8.49 -20.08
N ILE A 54 0.53 8.56 -18.95
CA ILE A 54 -0.91 8.26 -18.87
C ILE A 54 -1.71 9.23 -19.76
N SER A 55 -1.47 10.54 -19.67
CA SER A 55 -2.22 11.49 -20.49
C SER A 55 -1.96 11.34 -21.99
N LYS A 56 -0.78 10.82 -22.39
CA LYS A 56 -0.50 10.51 -23.79
C LYS A 56 -1.23 9.27 -24.28
N SER A 57 -1.30 8.20 -23.46
CA SER A 57 -1.95 6.95 -23.85
C SER A 57 -3.45 7.07 -24.07
N TRP A 58 -4.10 8.12 -23.54
CA TRP A 58 -5.49 8.44 -23.86
C TRP A 58 -5.76 8.55 -25.37
N ARG A 59 -4.78 9.03 -26.16
CA ARG A 59 -4.93 9.17 -27.62
C ARG A 59 -4.81 7.84 -28.37
N ASP A 60 -4.30 6.81 -27.70
CA ASP A 60 -4.16 5.48 -28.27
C ASP A 60 -5.45 4.65 -28.07
N LEU A 61 -6.42 5.17 -27.30
CA LEU A 61 -7.72 4.53 -27.10
C LEU A 61 -8.62 4.66 -28.32
N THR A 62 -9.47 3.67 -28.51
CA THR A 62 -10.52 3.72 -29.53
C THR A 62 -11.65 4.66 -29.11
N ALA A 63 -12.41 5.16 -30.08
CA ALA A 63 -13.59 5.99 -29.82
C ALA A 63 -14.69 5.27 -28.99
N ASN A 64 -14.71 3.93 -28.97
CA ASN A 64 -15.59 3.15 -28.11
C ASN A 64 -15.10 3.22 -26.65
N GLN A 65 -13.82 2.94 -26.41
CA GLN A 65 -13.21 3.00 -25.08
C GLN A 65 -13.34 4.39 -24.46
N MET A 66 -13.07 5.46 -25.23
CA MET A 66 -13.23 6.84 -24.75
C MET A 66 -14.66 7.12 -24.26
N ARG A 67 -15.67 6.62 -24.98
CA ARG A 67 -17.08 6.74 -24.57
C ARG A 67 -17.42 5.95 -23.32
N GLU A 68 -16.79 4.80 -23.09
CA GLU A 68 -16.96 4.04 -21.84
C GLU A 68 -16.40 4.82 -20.66
N TRP A 69 -15.25 5.47 -20.84
CA TRP A 69 -14.68 6.35 -19.82
C TRP A 69 -15.53 7.59 -19.55
N ASP A 70 -16.13 8.18 -20.59
CA ASP A 70 -17.08 9.29 -20.43
C ASP A 70 -18.30 8.86 -19.61
N ARG A 71 -18.89 7.69 -19.93
CA ARG A 71 -20.01 7.11 -19.15
C ARG A 71 -19.62 6.86 -17.70
N LEU A 72 -18.42 6.32 -17.46
CA LEU A 72 -17.94 6.10 -16.10
C LEU A 72 -17.79 7.43 -15.32
N ALA A 73 -17.33 8.48 -15.99
CA ALA A 73 -17.11 9.79 -15.38
C ALA A 73 -18.41 10.48 -14.95
N GLU A 74 -19.54 10.22 -15.64
CA GLU A 74 -20.87 10.69 -15.24
C GLU A 74 -21.27 10.20 -13.84
N HIS A 75 -20.88 8.98 -13.48
CA HIS A 75 -21.16 8.41 -12.16
C HIS A 75 -20.24 8.94 -11.05
N ALA A 76 -19.05 9.45 -11.40
CA ALA A 76 -18.03 9.89 -10.44
C ALA A 76 -18.15 11.37 -10.01
N SER A 77 -19.24 12.05 -10.37
CA SER A 77 -19.43 13.49 -10.07
C SER A 77 -19.44 13.77 -8.55
N GLY A 78 -18.53 14.65 -8.12
CA GLY A 78 -18.30 14.93 -6.70
C GLY A 78 -19.43 15.70 -6.00
N ILE A 79 -19.41 15.69 -4.66
CA ILE A 79 -20.33 16.46 -3.81
C ILE A 79 -20.21 17.96 -4.11
N SER A 80 -21.35 18.61 -4.35
CA SER A 80 -21.41 20.03 -4.65
C SER A 80 -21.36 20.87 -3.37
N THR A 81 -20.18 21.34 -2.97
CA THR A 81 -20.05 22.23 -1.80
C THR A 81 -20.54 23.66 -2.08
N PHE A 82 -20.62 24.08 -3.35
CA PHE A 82 -20.99 25.46 -3.76
C PHE A 82 -22.11 25.51 -4.82
N GLY A 83 -22.96 24.49 -4.92
CA GLY A 83 -24.18 24.51 -5.77
C GLY A 83 -24.00 24.10 -7.24
N GLN A 84 -22.76 23.90 -7.72
CA GLN A 84 -22.46 23.20 -8.98
C GLN A 84 -21.70 21.90 -8.70
N LYS A 85 -22.14 20.78 -9.28
CA LYS A 85 -21.37 19.53 -9.23
C LYS A 85 -20.16 19.67 -10.16
N ALA A 86 -19.00 19.25 -9.70
CA ALA A 86 -17.83 19.17 -10.57
C ALA A 86 -18.02 18.00 -11.54
N GLU A 87 -18.25 18.30 -12.81
CA GLU A 87 -18.32 17.29 -13.87
C GLU A 87 -16.90 16.79 -14.19
N LEU A 88 -16.72 15.48 -14.12
CA LEU A 88 -15.47 14.82 -14.49
C LEU A 88 -15.59 14.39 -15.96
N SER A 89 -14.57 14.65 -16.77
CA SER A 89 -14.50 14.12 -18.14
C SER A 89 -13.94 12.70 -18.14
N GLY A 90 -14.21 11.90 -19.19
CA GLY A 90 -13.64 10.56 -19.33
C GLY A 90 -12.11 10.57 -19.31
N MET A 91 -11.47 11.59 -19.91
CA MET A 91 -10.01 11.75 -19.84
C MET A 91 -9.52 11.97 -18.41
N ASN A 92 -10.22 12.79 -17.62
CA ASN A 92 -9.83 13.03 -16.22
C ASN A 92 -10.05 11.77 -15.37
N MET A 93 -11.13 11.03 -15.61
CA MET A 93 -11.38 9.74 -14.96
C MET A 93 -10.31 8.71 -15.30
N TYR A 94 -9.98 8.58 -16.59
CA TYR A 94 -8.89 7.74 -17.08
C TYR A 94 -7.57 8.06 -16.42
N VAL A 95 -7.20 9.35 -16.37
CA VAL A 95 -5.94 9.77 -15.74
C VAL A 95 -5.96 9.46 -14.24
N ARG A 96 -7.08 9.70 -13.55
CA ARG A 96 -7.23 9.46 -12.11
C ARG A 96 -7.04 7.98 -11.76
N LEU A 97 -7.83 7.09 -12.36
CA LEU A 97 -7.77 5.66 -12.03
C LEU A 97 -6.41 5.04 -12.45
N ASN A 98 -5.90 5.40 -13.62
CA ASN A 98 -4.61 4.88 -14.06
C ASN A 98 -3.41 5.43 -13.25
N ALA A 99 -3.49 6.65 -12.73
CA ALA A 99 -2.45 7.17 -11.85
C ALA A 99 -2.36 6.36 -10.54
N ASN A 100 -3.51 5.95 -10.01
CA ASN A 100 -3.59 5.09 -8.85
C ASN A 100 -3.06 3.68 -9.14
N ARG A 101 -3.45 3.08 -10.28
CA ARG A 101 -2.92 1.77 -10.69
C ARG A 101 -1.41 1.77 -10.87
N VAL A 102 -0.86 2.79 -11.53
CA VAL A 102 0.60 2.93 -11.69
C VAL A 102 1.29 3.14 -10.35
N MET A 103 0.63 3.77 -9.37
CA MET A 103 1.18 3.93 -8.02
C MET A 103 1.40 2.58 -7.31
N VAL A 104 0.55 1.59 -7.56
CA VAL A 104 0.69 0.21 -7.05
C VAL A 104 1.31 -0.76 -8.06
N GLY A 105 2.00 -0.23 -9.08
CA GLY A 105 2.73 -1.05 -10.06
C GLY A 105 1.86 -1.82 -11.05
N ARG A 106 0.55 -1.54 -11.12
CA ARG A 106 -0.37 -2.17 -12.07
C ARG A 106 -0.31 -1.47 -13.44
N PRO A 107 -0.54 -2.20 -14.55
CA PRO A 107 -0.54 -1.63 -15.90
C PRO A 107 -1.75 -0.71 -16.14
N LEU A 108 -1.67 0.13 -17.18
CA LEU A 108 -2.76 1.01 -17.57
C LEU A 108 -3.97 0.19 -18.07
N LEU A 109 -5.17 0.60 -17.67
CA LEU A 109 -6.41 0.13 -18.27
C LEU A 109 -6.68 0.89 -19.56
N SER A 110 -7.01 0.16 -20.62
CA SER A 110 -7.56 0.72 -21.85
C SER A 110 -9.09 0.83 -21.79
N GLU A 111 -9.73 -0.15 -21.17
CA GLU A 111 -11.18 -0.24 -21.01
C GLU A 111 -11.59 0.37 -19.66
N ALA A 112 -12.74 1.03 -19.63
CA ALA A 112 -13.23 1.62 -18.39
C ALA A 112 -13.72 0.49 -17.46
N PRO A 113 -13.29 0.45 -16.19
CA PRO A 113 -13.77 -0.55 -15.25
C PRO A 113 -15.26 -0.34 -14.97
N VAL A 114 -15.96 -1.43 -14.68
CA VAL A 114 -17.35 -1.36 -14.22
C VAL A 114 -17.36 -0.87 -12.78
N TYR A 115 -18.11 0.18 -12.50
CA TYR A 115 -18.36 0.60 -11.14
C TYR A 115 -19.42 -0.32 -10.51
N THR A 116 -18.98 -1.20 -9.62
CA THR A 116 -19.83 -2.22 -8.98
C THR A 116 -20.27 -1.81 -7.58
N ALA A 117 -19.37 -1.24 -6.78
CA ALA A 117 -19.61 -0.78 -5.42
C ALA A 117 -18.59 0.30 -5.03
N ASP A 118 -18.90 1.04 -3.97
CA ASP A 118 -17.94 1.92 -3.33
C ASP A 118 -16.88 1.10 -2.58
N VAL A 119 -15.64 1.59 -2.64
CA VAL A 119 -14.55 1.05 -1.85
C VAL A 119 -14.80 1.46 -0.39
N PRO A 120 -14.82 0.51 0.57
CA PRO A 120 -15.15 0.81 1.95
C PRO A 120 -14.09 1.68 2.63
N GLU A 121 -14.44 2.25 3.78
CA GLU A 121 -13.51 2.99 4.63
C GLU A 121 -12.49 2.03 5.27
N VAL A 122 -11.33 2.56 5.66
CA VAL A 122 -10.33 1.80 6.40
C VAL A 122 -10.79 1.65 7.84
N ASP A 123 -10.85 0.42 8.34
CA ASP A 123 -11.12 0.11 9.74
C ASP A 123 -9.95 -0.68 10.31
N TYR A 124 -9.61 -0.43 11.58
CA TYR A 124 -8.49 -1.03 12.29
C TYR A 124 -8.75 -1.08 13.80
N ASP A 125 -8.18 -2.08 14.47
CA ASP A 125 -8.36 -2.28 15.91
C ASP A 125 -7.46 -1.35 16.74
N ASP A 126 -6.16 -1.31 16.41
CA ASP A 126 -5.17 -0.45 17.05
C ASP A 126 -4.00 -0.13 16.11
N PHE A 127 -3.14 0.79 16.52
CA PHE A 127 -1.95 1.16 15.79
C PHE A 127 -0.87 1.75 16.69
N TRP A 128 0.38 1.61 16.25
CA TRP A 128 1.55 2.10 16.93
C TRP A 128 2.20 3.22 16.13
N VAL A 129 2.58 4.25 16.85
CA VAL A 129 3.45 5.32 16.37
C VAL A 129 4.49 5.53 17.47
N THR A 130 5.57 4.77 17.38
CA THR A 130 6.70 4.82 18.30
C THR A 130 7.95 5.27 17.52
N PRO A 131 9.06 5.60 18.21
CA PRO A 131 10.32 5.89 17.53
C PRO A 131 10.85 4.71 16.70
N ASP A 132 10.53 3.48 17.12
CA ASP A 132 11.08 2.26 16.52
C ASP A 132 10.11 1.61 15.54
N VAL A 133 8.80 1.81 15.70
CA VAL A 133 7.77 1.09 14.97
C VAL A 133 6.58 1.98 14.61
N ILE A 134 6.14 1.85 13.37
CA ILE A 134 4.87 2.35 12.85
C ILE A 134 4.12 1.18 12.21
N ALA A 135 3.03 0.77 12.84
CA ALA A 135 2.25 -0.40 12.44
C ALA A 135 0.77 -0.22 12.73
N PHE A 136 -0.08 -0.86 11.94
CA PHE A 136 -1.53 -0.95 12.15
C PHE A 136 -1.91 -2.41 12.36
N ALA A 137 -2.71 -2.70 13.38
CA ALA A 137 -3.22 -4.04 13.68
C ALA A 137 -4.72 -4.14 13.42
N GLY A 138 -5.17 -5.34 13.07
CA GLY A 138 -6.59 -5.64 12.87
C GLY A 138 -7.21 -4.88 11.69
N LEU A 139 -6.45 -4.66 10.63
CA LEU A 139 -6.98 -4.03 9.42
C LEU A 139 -8.08 -4.91 8.82
N ASN A 140 -9.27 -4.33 8.63
CA ASN A 140 -10.34 -5.03 7.95
C ASN A 140 -10.20 -4.85 6.43
N CYS A 141 -9.32 -5.64 5.82
CA CYS A 141 -9.10 -5.62 4.39
C CYS A 141 -10.32 -6.20 3.64
N PRO A 142 -10.94 -5.44 2.70
CA PRO A 142 -12.17 -5.89 2.04
C PRO A 142 -11.98 -7.16 1.20
N ASP A 143 -10.87 -7.21 0.46
CA ASP A 143 -10.45 -8.37 -0.34
C ASP A 143 -8.95 -8.30 -0.66
N SER A 144 -8.43 -9.34 -1.31
CA SER A 144 -7.01 -9.47 -1.65
C SER A 144 -6.50 -8.52 -2.75
N GLU A 145 -7.37 -7.79 -3.45
CA GLU A 145 -7.00 -6.80 -4.49
C GLU A 145 -6.92 -5.37 -3.94
N HIS A 146 -7.47 -5.12 -2.75
CA HIS A 146 -7.30 -3.85 -2.08
C HIS A 146 -5.87 -3.69 -1.54
N ARG A 147 -5.37 -2.46 -1.62
CA ARG A 147 -4.05 -2.06 -1.15
C ARG A 147 -4.20 -0.86 -0.24
N LEU A 148 -3.59 -0.90 0.94
CA LEU A 148 -3.65 0.21 1.88
C LEU A 148 -2.72 1.32 1.41
N VAL A 149 -3.25 2.52 1.22
CA VAL A 149 -2.44 3.71 0.94
C VAL A 149 -2.36 4.57 2.19
N VAL A 150 -1.13 4.87 2.60
CA VAL A 150 -0.86 5.66 3.81
C VAL A 150 -0.09 6.93 3.44
N LYS A 151 -0.63 8.07 3.82
CA LYS A 151 0.10 9.35 3.85
C LYS A 151 0.42 9.75 5.28
N MET A 152 1.65 10.17 5.52
CA MET A 152 2.08 10.63 6.83
C MET A 152 2.87 11.92 6.72
N SER A 153 2.79 12.75 7.76
CA SER A 153 3.74 13.84 7.98
C SER A 153 4.97 13.35 8.72
N GLY A 154 6.07 14.09 8.65
CA GLY A 154 7.11 13.99 9.68
C GLY A 154 6.61 14.49 11.04
N GLY A 155 7.38 14.24 12.11
CA GLY A 155 7.06 14.72 13.46
C GLY A 155 6.85 16.24 13.53
N GLN A 156 5.77 16.66 14.17
CA GLN A 156 5.39 18.06 14.38
C GLN A 156 5.30 18.37 15.89
N SER A 157 5.35 19.65 16.26
CA SER A 157 5.05 20.03 17.64
C SER A 157 3.58 19.77 17.98
N THR A 158 3.31 19.41 19.23
CA THR A 158 1.96 19.08 19.72
C THR A 158 0.95 20.22 19.53
N GLY A 159 1.43 21.47 19.57
CA GLY A 159 0.64 22.68 19.37
C GLY A 159 0.17 22.92 17.93
N VAL A 160 0.64 22.15 16.94
CA VAL A 160 0.13 22.26 15.56
C VAL A 160 -1.27 21.63 15.49
N SER A 161 -2.26 22.45 15.15
CA SER A 161 -3.67 22.04 15.01
C SER A 161 -3.99 21.46 13.63
N SER A 162 -3.26 21.85 12.58
CA SER A 162 -3.46 21.35 11.21
C SER A 162 -2.15 21.23 10.46
N GLY A 163 -1.77 19.98 10.15
CA GLY A 163 -0.57 19.61 9.41
C GLY A 163 -0.84 18.82 8.14
N TRP A 164 -2.10 18.75 7.68
CA TRP A 164 -2.52 17.91 6.54
C TRP A 164 -1.82 18.25 5.21
N SER A 165 -1.36 19.49 5.03
CA SER A 165 -0.59 19.89 3.85
C SER A 165 0.86 19.37 3.85
N LYS A 166 1.33 18.80 4.97
CA LYS A 166 2.68 18.24 5.14
C LYS A 166 2.72 16.73 4.97
N THR A 167 1.58 16.08 4.72
CA THR A 167 1.53 14.63 4.54
C THR A 167 2.02 14.26 3.14
N VAL A 168 2.85 13.22 3.07
CA VAL A 168 3.33 12.62 1.82
C VAL A 168 2.97 11.14 1.81
N ILE A 169 2.78 10.56 0.62
CA ILE A 169 2.52 9.12 0.50
C ILE A 169 3.78 8.38 0.93
N VAL A 170 3.71 7.69 2.07
CA VAL A 170 4.80 6.87 2.61
C VAL A 170 4.65 5.43 2.18
N ALA A 171 3.42 4.94 2.10
CA ALA A 171 3.09 3.58 1.72
C ALA A 171 2.10 3.63 0.54
N PRO A 172 2.56 3.44 -0.71
CA PRO A 172 1.74 3.67 -1.90
C PRO A 172 0.73 2.55 -2.20
N GLY A 173 0.71 1.48 -1.41
CA GLY A 173 -0.18 0.33 -1.57
C GLY A 173 0.40 -0.90 -0.90
N VAL A 174 0.23 -0.97 0.41
CA VAL A 174 0.67 -2.11 1.22
C VAL A 174 -0.36 -3.21 1.12
N GLU A 175 0.12 -4.45 0.98
CA GLU A 175 -0.73 -5.63 1.13
C GLU A 175 -0.97 -5.84 2.61
N ASP A 176 -2.24 -5.94 3.00
CA ASP A 176 -2.58 -6.34 4.34
C ASP A 176 -2.35 -7.85 4.48
N ASP A 177 -1.62 -8.23 5.53
CA ASP A 177 -1.37 -9.63 5.84
C ASP A 177 -2.44 -10.22 6.76
N GLY A 178 -3.48 -9.43 7.09
CA GLY A 178 -4.64 -9.81 7.88
C GLY A 178 -4.42 -9.77 9.39
N CYS A 179 -3.25 -9.33 9.85
CA CYS A 179 -2.94 -9.24 11.27
C CYS A 179 -2.24 -7.92 11.61
N GLU A 180 -1.10 -7.63 10.98
CA GLU A 180 -0.33 -6.42 11.25
C GLU A 180 0.34 -5.89 9.98
N THR A 181 0.02 -4.65 9.63
CA THR A 181 0.70 -3.92 8.55
C THR A 181 1.76 -2.98 9.13
N ASN A 182 3.02 -3.43 9.10
CA ASN A 182 4.17 -2.62 9.52
C ASN A 182 4.73 -1.77 8.37
N ILE A 183 4.72 -0.44 8.53
CA ILE A 183 5.15 0.52 7.50
C ILE A 183 6.40 1.32 7.89
N THR A 184 7.09 0.90 8.96
CA THR A 184 8.25 1.62 9.53
C THR A 184 9.34 1.89 8.50
N SER A 185 9.74 0.85 7.76
CA SER A 185 10.80 0.96 6.75
C SER A 185 10.40 1.91 5.60
N LEU A 186 9.13 1.85 5.18
CA LEU A 186 8.56 2.72 4.14
C LEU A 186 8.53 4.18 4.62
N TYR A 187 8.10 4.42 5.86
CA TYR A 187 8.11 5.74 6.48
C TYR A 187 9.53 6.31 6.54
N LEU A 188 10.49 5.55 7.07
CA LEU A 188 11.89 5.98 7.17
C LEU A 188 12.52 6.25 5.81
N SER A 189 12.22 5.44 4.80
CA SER A 189 12.73 5.65 3.43
C SER A 189 12.20 6.93 2.78
N THR A 190 10.99 7.37 3.16
CA THR A 190 10.31 8.52 2.58
C THR A 190 10.59 9.82 3.33
N ILE A 191 10.49 9.78 4.67
CA ILE A 191 10.65 10.95 5.54
C ILE A 191 12.12 11.15 5.96
N GLY A 192 12.89 10.06 6.08
CA GLY A 192 14.32 10.10 6.38
C GLY A 192 14.68 10.10 7.87
N PHE A 193 13.71 10.22 8.77
CA PHE A 193 13.94 10.20 10.22
C PHE A 193 12.74 9.65 10.97
N ALA A 194 13.00 8.96 12.08
CA ALA A 194 11.98 8.46 13.00
C ALA A 194 11.31 9.60 13.77
N PRO A 195 10.01 9.49 14.11
CA PRO A 195 9.35 10.44 14.98
C PRO A 195 9.90 10.35 16.41
N LYS A 196 10.02 11.48 17.11
CA LYS A 196 10.48 11.50 18.50
C LYS A 196 9.30 11.46 19.46
N LEU A 197 9.53 10.93 20.66
CA LEU A 197 8.54 10.92 21.72
C LEU A 197 7.95 12.32 21.96
N GLY A 198 6.62 12.40 22.01
CA GLY A 198 5.87 13.63 22.16
C GLY A 198 5.61 14.40 20.85
N GLU A 199 6.20 14.01 19.72
CA GLU A 199 5.88 14.64 18.42
C GLU A 199 4.53 14.16 17.89
N LYS A 200 3.77 15.07 17.29
CA LYS A 200 2.49 14.79 16.65
C LYS A 200 2.69 14.42 15.18
N ILE A 201 2.01 13.37 14.72
CA ILE A 201 1.99 12.92 13.33
C ILE A 201 0.56 13.00 12.79
N PHE A 202 0.43 13.47 11.55
CA PHE A 202 -0.82 13.48 10.80
C PHE A 202 -0.81 12.31 9.82
N ILE A 203 -1.87 11.50 9.83
CA ILE A 203 -2.00 10.26 9.07
C ILE A 203 -3.29 10.31 8.24
N GLU A 204 -3.19 10.04 6.94
CA GLU A 204 -4.33 9.84 6.05
C GLU A 204 -4.27 8.42 5.49
N LEU A 205 -5.38 7.68 5.60
CA LEU A 205 -5.51 6.28 5.21
C LEU A 205 -6.68 6.12 4.23
N TRP A 206 -6.51 5.30 3.21
CA TRP A 206 -7.63 4.86 2.37
C TRP A 206 -7.28 3.54 1.67
N TRP A 207 -8.30 2.76 1.37
CA TRP A 207 -8.17 1.59 0.50
C TRP A 207 -8.11 2.01 -0.97
N LEU A 208 -7.22 1.35 -1.72
CA LEU A 208 -7.13 1.44 -3.17
C LEU A 208 -7.42 0.07 -3.76
N ASP A 209 -8.45 -0.04 -4.59
CA ASP A 209 -8.65 -1.22 -5.44
C ASP A 209 -7.57 -1.23 -6.53
N ALA A 210 -6.67 -2.22 -6.46
CA ALA A 210 -5.58 -2.32 -7.42
C ALA A 210 -6.06 -2.71 -8.82
N GLU A 211 -7.17 -3.41 -8.96
CA GLU A 211 -7.74 -3.88 -10.23
C GLU A 211 -8.45 -2.77 -11.02
N THR A 212 -9.13 -1.85 -10.34
CA THR A 212 -9.87 -0.76 -11.01
C THR A 212 -9.18 0.60 -10.88
N GLY A 213 -8.42 0.81 -9.81
CA GLY A 213 -7.86 2.11 -9.43
C GLY A 213 -8.81 3.00 -8.61
N PHE A 214 -9.99 2.51 -8.23
CA PHE A 214 -10.91 3.20 -7.33
C PHE A 214 -10.35 3.32 -5.92
N VAL A 215 -10.68 4.41 -5.23
CA VAL A 215 -10.22 4.69 -3.87
C VAL A 215 -11.41 4.90 -2.95
N GLY A 216 -11.29 4.42 -1.73
CA GLY A 216 -12.25 4.68 -0.66
C GLY A 216 -12.13 6.10 -0.11
N GLU A 217 -12.99 6.41 0.86
CA GLU A 217 -12.91 7.66 1.60
C GLU A 217 -11.60 7.75 2.40
N THR A 218 -11.10 8.98 2.55
CA THR A 218 -9.86 9.23 3.28
C THR A 218 -10.15 9.38 4.77
N MET A 219 -9.78 8.37 5.55
CA MET A 219 -9.74 8.47 6.99
C MET A 219 -8.56 9.35 7.43
N ARG A 220 -8.80 10.20 8.43
CA ARG A 220 -7.81 11.14 8.96
C ARG A 220 -7.63 10.97 10.45
N VAL A 221 -6.41 10.67 10.85
CA VAL A 221 -6.04 10.41 12.24
C VAL A 221 -4.83 11.23 12.62
N THR A 222 -4.76 11.65 13.88
CA THR A 222 -3.55 12.25 14.45
C THR A 222 -3.06 11.38 15.60
N ALA A 223 -1.77 11.13 15.64
CA ALA A 223 -1.13 10.36 16.70
C ALA A 223 -0.04 11.17 17.38
N ILE A 224 0.18 10.92 18.66
CA ILE A 224 1.36 11.42 19.38
C ILE A 224 2.32 10.26 19.50
N CYS A 225 3.57 10.46 19.08
CA CYS A 225 4.60 9.46 19.21
C CYS A 225 4.82 9.14 20.70
N LYS A 226 4.56 7.90 21.09
CA LYS A 226 4.69 7.38 22.46
C LYS A 226 5.17 5.91 22.38
N ASN A 227 5.50 5.30 23.52
CA ASN A 227 6.01 3.92 23.53
C ASN A 227 4.92 2.85 23.39
N GLU A 228 3.66 3.25 23.57
CA GLU A 228 2.49 2.38 23.63
C GLU A 228 1.59 2.58 22.40
N SER A 229 0.68 1.65 22.19
CA SER A 229 -0.35 1.73 21.16
C SER A 229 -1.27 2.93 21.37
N GLN A 230 -1.88 3.42 20.30
CA GLN A 230 -2.64 4.67 20.36
C GLN A 230 -4.02 4.48 21.00
N ILE A 231 -4.62 3.30 20.87
CA ILE A 231 -5.97 2.99 21.37
C ILE A 231 -5.89 2.25 22.70
N GLU A 232 -5.28 1.07 22.76
CA GLU A 232 -5.31 0.22 23.95
C GLU A 232 -4.23 0.55 24.99
N GLY A 233 -3.15 1.23 24.60
CA GLY A 233 -2.03 1.55 25.49
C GLY A 233 -1.03 0.39 25.66
N GLU A 234 -0.98 -0.53 24.72
CA GLU A 234 -0.15 -1.73 24.79
C GLU A 234 1.26 -1.51 24.23
N ILE A 235 2.26 -2.17 24.82
CA ILE A 235 3.63 -2.15 24.30
C ILE A 235 3.66 -2.98 23.01
N TYR A 236 4.31 -2.45 21.98
CA TYR A 236 4.48 -3.18 20.73
C TYR A 236 5.34 -4.44 20.94
N VAL A 237 4.80 -5.59 20.57
CA VAL A 237 5.52 -6.87 20.54
C VAL A 237 5.60 -7.31 19.07
N PRO A 238 6.80 -7.35 18.46
CA PRO A 238 6.95 -7.80 17.09
C PRO A 238 6.43 -9.24 16.90
N ARG A 239 5.78 -9.49 15.77
CA ARG A 239 5.35 -10.84 15.40
C ARG A 239 6.53 -11.77 15.12
N THR A 240 6.40 -12.99 15.60
CA THR A 240 7.39 -14.06 15.46
C THR A 240 7.09 -14.83 14.16
N LEU A 241 7.42 -14.21 13.01
CA LEU A 241 7.00 -14.67 11.69
C LEU A 241 8.16 -15.19 10.83
N ILE A 242 7.99 -16.32 10.17
CA ILE A 242 8.81 -16.82 9.06
C ILE A 242 8.10 -16.50 7.74
N ASN A 243 8.80 -15.82 6.83
CA ASN A 243 8.30 -15.43 5.51
C ASN A 243 9.43 -15.38 4.48
N MET A 244 9.11 -15.02 3.24
CA MET A 244 10.07 -14.99 2.13
C MET A 244 11.26 -14.03 2.34
N ASN A 245 11.16 -13.06 3.24
CA ASN A 245 12.22 -12.08 3.49
C ASN A 245 13.26 -12.58 4.50
N ASN A 246 12.94 -13.61 5.29
CA ASN A 246 13.81 -14.12 6.35
C ASN A 246 14.27 -15.57 6.14
N ILE A 247 14.06 -16.12 4.94
CA ILE A 247 14.58 -17.42 4.54
C ILE A 247 15.39 -17.36 3.24
N GLU A 248 16.33 -18.26 3.11
CA GLU A 248 17.03 -18.58 1.88
C GLU A 248 16.78 -20.05 1.52
N TYR A 249 16.32 -20.31 0.30
CA TYR A 249 16.00 -21.64 -0.20
C TYR A 249 16.48 -21.78 -1.64
N ASP A 250 16.51 -23.02 -2.15
CA ASP A 250 16.91 -23.30 -3.53
C ASP A 250 15.72 -23.13 -4.50
N PRO A 251 15.68 -22.04 -5.31
CA PRO A 251 14.56 -21.76 -6.22
C PRO A 251 14.53 -22.71 -7.42
N THR A 252 15.59 -23.48 -7.67
CA THR A 252 15.60 -24.50 -8.74
C THR A 252 14.82 -25.75 -8.34
N LYS A 253 14.58 -25.92 -7.03
CA LYS A 253 13.92 -27.10 -6.46
C LYS A 253 12.52 -26.81 -5.94
N THR A 254 12.24 -25.57 -5.60
CA THR A 254 10.98 -25.14 -4.97
C THR A 254 10.56 -23.79 -5.52
N ARG A 255 9.25 -23.58 -5.69
CA ARG A 255 8.65 -22.25 -5.87
C ARG A 255 7.68 -22.02 -4.72
N PHE A 256 7.86 -20.93 -3.96
CA PHE A 256 6.84 -20.45 -3.04
C PHE A 256 5.98 -19.42 -3.76
N ASP A 257 4.67 -19.65 -3.74
CA ASP A 257 3.67 -18.67 -4.17
C ASP A 257 3.23 -17.84 -2.95
N LYS A 258 3.24 -18.43 -1.74
CA LYS A 258 2.99 -17.76 -0.46
C LYS A 258 3.76 -18.45 0.68
N LEU A 259 4.26 -17.69 1.65
CA LEU A 259 4.89 -18.21 2.85
C LEU A 259 4.67 -17.28 4.04
N SER A 260 3.87 -17.75 4.99
CA SER A 260 3.68 -17.15 6.31
C SER A 260 3.60 -18.27 7.34
N VAL A 261 4.52 -18.29 8.30
CA VAL A 261 4.47 -19.19 9.46
C VAL A 261 4.76 -18.40 10.72
N GLU A 262 3.74 -18.25 11.56
CA GLU A 262 3.80 -17.45 12.76
C GLU A 262 3.76 -18.32 14.01
N GLU A 263 4.69 -18.06 14.93
CA GLU A 263 4.56 -18.50 16.32
C GLU A 263 3.66 -17.52 17.06
N VAL A 264 2.51 -18.00 17.51
CA VAL A 264 1.55 -17.16 18.22
C VAL A 264 2.10 -16.81 19.60
N PRO A 265 2.37 -15.52 19.88
CA PRO A 265 3.00 -15.12 21.14
C PRO A 265 2.24 -15.65 22.36
N GLY A 266 2.97 -16.23 23.32
CA GLY A 266 2.40 -16.75 24.56
C GLY A 266 1.58 -18.04 24.43
N SER A 267 1.62 -18.71 23.28
CA SER A 267 0.92 -19.98 23.07
C SER A 267 1.79 -21.03 22.38
N ALA A 268 1.42 -22.30 22.48
CA ALA A 268 2.13 -23.41 21.82
C ALA A 268 1.55 -23.68 20.42
N LEU A 269 1.35 -22.63 19.61
CA LEU A 269 0.69 -22.71 18.31
C LEU A 269 1.55 -22.10 17.21
N PHE A 270 1.63 -22.83 16.09
CA PHE A 270 2.01 -22.27 14.80
C PHE A 270 0.77 -22.03 13.95
N ILE A 271 0.66 -20.85 13.38
CA ILE A 271 -0.28 -20.54 12.31
C ILE A 271 0.50 -20.53 11.01
N ALA A 272 0.08 -21.32 10.04
CA ALA A 272 0.70 -21.32 8.72
C ALA A 272 -0.31 -21.00 7.63
N ASP A 273 0.12 -20.17 6.70
CA ASP A 273 -0.55 -19.87 5.45
C ASP A 273 0.51 -19.85 4.34
N MET A 274 0.56 -20.96 3.59
CA MET A 274 1.62 -21.21 2.61
C MET A 274 1.07 -21.86 1.36
N GLU A 275 1.69 -21.52 0.24
CA GLU A 275 1.49 -22.22 -1.02
C GLU A 275 2.85 -22.40 -1.68
N PHE A 276 3.16 -23.65 -2.04
CA PHE A 276 4.43 -23.95 -2.70
C PHE A 276 4.35 -25.16 -3.62
N GLU A 277 5.24 -25.15 -4.61
CA GLU A 277 5.43 -26.21 -5.58
C GLU A 277 6.85 -26.77 -5.51
N LEU A 278 6.97 -28.08 -5.34
CA LEU A 278 8.21 -28.84 -5.45
C LEU A 278 8.49 -29.15 -6.92
N LEU A 279 9.52 -28.51 -7.46
CA LEU A 279 9.94 -28.64 -8.86
C LEU A 279 10.76 -29.91 -9.11
N SER A 280 11.23 -30.56 -8.05
CA SER A 280 12.03 -31.79 -8.09
C SER A 280 11.40 -32.92 -7.24
N TYR A 281 11.97 -34.12 -7.27
CA TYR A 281 11.48 -35.27 -6.50
C TYR A 281 11.90 -35.21 -5.02
N LEU A 282 11.53 -34.12 -4.35
CA LEU A 282 11.81 -33.92 -2.93
C LEU A 282 10.63 -34.30 -2.05
N ALA A 283 10.94 -34.66 -0.81
CA ALA A 283 9.97 -34.85 0.26
C ALA A 283 9.66 -33.54 1.03
N GLY A 284 10.30 -32.43 0.67
CA GLY A 284 10.14 -31.17 1.36
C GLY A 284 11.13 -30.11 0.90
N VAL A 285 11.12 -28.99 1.62
CA VAL A 285 11.98 -27.83 1.42
C VAL A 285 12.82 -27.66 2.68
N ASN A 286 14.14 -27.54 2.52
CA ASN A 286 15.02 -27.06 3.57
C ASN A 286 15.39 -25.62 3.23
N ALA A 287 15.17 -24.70 4.16
CA ALA A 287 15.52 -23.30 4.01
C ALA A 287 16.38 -22.85 5.20
N ALA A 288 17.42 -22.08 4.92
CA ALA A 288 18.22 -21.42 5.95
C ALA A 288 17.50 -20.15 6.40
N MET A 289 17.46 -19.88 7.70
CA MET A 289 16.87 -18.65 8.22
C MET A 289 17.95 -17.56 8.22
N THR A 290 17.72 -16.49 7.46
CA THR A 290 18.65 -15.35 7.34
C THR A 290 18.53 -14.38 8.51
N THR A 291 17.35 -14.33 9.14
CA THR A 291 17.09 -13.58 10.37
C THR A 291 16.16 -14.40 11.25
N ILE A 292 16.50 -14.51 12.54
CA ILE A 292 15.66 -15.20 13.52
C ILE A 292 14.81 -14.14 14.21
N PRO A 293 13.47 -14.26 14.21
CA PRO A 293 12.63 -13.41 15.05
C PRO A 293 12.99 -13.60 16.52
N GLU A 294 13.00 -12.51 17.29
CA GLU A 294 13.35 -12.57 18.70
C GLU A 294 12.39 -13.51 19.44
N ASN A 295 12.94 -14.41 20.28
CA ASN A 295 12.18 -15.43 21.02
C ASN A 295 11.53 -16.56 20.18
N PHE A 296 11.83 -16.69 18.88
CA PHE A 296 11.38 -17.85 18.09
C PHE A 296 11.95 -19.15 18.69
N ILE A 297 11.11 -20.16 18.92
CA ILE A 297 11.55 -21.43 19.52
C ILE A 297 11.86 -22.52 18.48
N SER A 298 12.81 -23.40 18.81
CA SER A 298 12.98 -24.65 18.04
C SER A 298 11.80 -25.56 18.32
N ALA A 299 11.13 -26.01 17.26
CA ALA A 299 9.84 -26.66 17.37
C ALA A 299 9.53 -27.53 16.15
N ILE A 300 8.73 -28.57 16.38
CA ILE A 300 8.11 -29.34 15.31
C ILE A 300 6.61 -29.17 15.41
N SER A 301 5.97 -28.85 14.28
CA SER A 301 4.52 -28.80 14.17
C SER A 301 4.03 -29.57 12.95
N PHE A 302 2.83 -30.10 13.03
CA PHE A 302 2.15 -30.77 11.94
C PHE A 302 0.88 -29.99 11.61
N ILE A 303 0.78 -29.51 10.38
CA ILE A 303 -0.31 -28.65 9.92
C ILE A 303 -1.02 -29.34 8.75
N PRO A 304 -2.36 -29.39 8.76
CA PRO A 304 -3.14 -29.89 7.63
C PRO A 304 -2.80 -29.14 6.33
N ALA A 305 -2.75 -29.89 5.24
CA ALA A 305 -2.47 -29.36 3.92
C ALA A 305 -3.43 -29.98 2.90
N ARG A 306 -3.52 -29.37 1.72
CA ARG A 306 -4.23 -29.94 0.57
C ARG A 306 -3.39 -29.84 -0.70
N GLY A 307 -3.53 -30.84 -1.56
CA GLY A 307 -2.94 -30.82 -2.88
C GLY A 307 -3.60 -29.81 -3.81
N LYS A 308 -2.79 -29.24 -4.70
CA LYS A 308 -3.21 -28.38 -5.83
C LYS A 308 -2.85 -29.02 -7.18
N GLY A 309 -3.32 -28.42 -8.26
CA GLY A 309 -3.06 -28.87 -9.63
C GLY A 309 -3.59 -30.29 -9.87
N ARG A 310 -2.71 -31.22 -10.24
CA ARG A 310 -3.08 -32.62 -10.52
C ARG A 310 -3.71 -33.35 -9.33
N TYR A 311 -3.42 -32.91 -8.10
CA TYR A 311 -3.92 -33.51 -6.86
C TYR A 311 -4.87 -32.58 -6.13
N GLN A 312 -5.67 -31.81 -6.87
CA GLN A 312 -6.57 -30.81 -6.30
C GLN A 312 -7.44 -31.42 -5.19
N TRP A 313 -7.44 -30.79 -4.02
CA TRP A 313 -8.21 -31.17 -2.83
C TRP A 313 -7.76 -32.46 -2.11
N ALA A 314 -6.67 -33.10 -2.56
CA ALA A 314 -6.17 -34.28 -1.87
C ALA A 314 -5.65 -33.90 -0.49
N VAL A 315 -6.15 -34.56 0.56
CA VAL A 315 -5.77 -34.26 1.95
C VAL A 315 -4.31 -34.66 2.18
N SER A 316 -3.57 -33.78 2.82
CA SER A 316 -2.15 -33.93 3.11
C SER A 316 -1.81 -33.40 4.51
N LEU A 317 -0.57 -33.64 4.94
CA LEU A 317 -0.02 -33.15 6.19
C LEU A 317 1.38 -32.61 5.94
N LEU A 318 1.62 -31.38 6.37
CA LEU A 318 2.94 -30.77 6.35
C LEU A 318 3.53 -30.77 7.75
N GLU A 319 4.76 -31.26 7.86
CA GLU A 319 5.62 -31.02 9.01
C GLU A 319 6.39 -29.72 8.80
N ILE A 320 6.30 -28.82 9.76
CA ILE A 320 7.15 -27.65 9.89
C ILE A 320 8.11 -27.94 11.03
N ASN A 321 9.41 -28.04 10.73
CA ASN A 321 10.45 -28.29 11.70
C ASN A 321 11.44 -27.13 11.69
N VAL A 322 11.40 -26.34 12.76
CA VAL A 322 12.28 -25.21 12.98
C VAL A 322 13.39 -25.64 13.94
N TYR A 323 14.63 -25.45 13.49
CA TYR A 323 15.82 -25.70 14.27
C TYR A 323 16.64 -24.41 14.40
N ILE A 324 16.83 -23.97 15.63
CA ILE A 324 17.65 -22.82 16.01
C ILE A 324 18.81 -23.34 16.84
N GLY A 325 19.99 -23.34 16.25
CA GLY A 325 21.21 -23.87 16.86
C GLY A 325 22.29 -22.81 16.98
N SER A 326 23.40 -23.16 17.64
CA SER A 326 24.55 -22.26 17.80
C SER A 326 25.27 -21.94 16.48
N SER A 327 25.12 -22.79 15.46
CA SER A 327 25.94 -22.76 14.24
C SER A 327 25.14 -22.58 12.96
N TYR A 328 23.85 -22.89 12.97
CA TYR A 328 22.95 -22.71 11.83
C TYR A 328 21.50 -22.70 12.31
N ASN A 329 20.67 -22.00 11.55
CA ASN A 329 19.23 -21.89 11.77
C ASN A 329 18.52 -22.29 10.50
N THR A 330 17.58 -23.21 10.61
CA THR A 330 16.90 -23.79 9.45
C THR A 330 15.45 -24.05 9.75
N VAL A 331 14.62 -23.89 8.73
CA VAL A 331 13.24 -24.35 8.72
C VAL A 331 13.07 -25.39 7.63
N ASN A 332 12.40 -26.48 7.97
CA ASN A 332 12.08 -27.58 7.07
C ASN A 332 10.58 -27.68 6.88
N PHE A 333 10.12 -27.63 5.63
CA PHE A 333 8.74 -27.86 5.24
C PHE A 333 8.65 -29.23 4.56
N SER A 334 8.29 -30.26 5.32
CA SER A 334 8.31 -31.66 4.85
C SER A 334 6.91 -32.23 4.72
N LYS A 335 6.56 -32.79 3.56
CA LYS A 335 5.29 -33.52 3.43
C LYS A 335 5.35 -34.87 4.14
N ARG A 336 4.26 -35.25 4.79
CA ARG A 336 4.12 -36.49 5.56
C ARG A 336 3.01 -37.40 5.06
N ASP A 337 2.43 -37.09 3.90
CA ASP A 337 1.26 -37.75 3.33
C ASP A 337 1.55 -38.97 2.44
N GLY A 338 2.83 -39.34 2.23
CA GLY A 338 3.22 -40.51 1.43
C GLY A 338 2.89 -40.42 -0.07
N GLY A 339 2.19 -39.35 -0.50
CA GLY A 339 1.76 -39.13 -1.88
C GLY A 339 2.80 -38.40 -2.74
N ALA A 340 2.68 -38.51 -4.06
CA ALA A 340 3.51 -37.78 -5.02
C ALA A 340 3.04 -36.33 -5.26
N MET A 341 2.36 -35.72 -4.29
CA MET A 341 1.92 -34.34 -4.36
C MET A 341 3.14 -33.41 -4.45
N LYS A 342 3.11 -32.53 -5.44
CA LYS A 342 4.17 -31.54 -5.71
C LYS A 342 3.74 -30.13 -5.39
N HIS A 343 2.48 -29.78 -5.67
CA HIS A 343 1.91 -28.47 -5.38
C HIS A 343 0.96 -28.61 -4.21
N MET A 344 1.19 -27.83 -3.16
CA MET A 344 0.44 -27.89 -1.91
C MET A 344 0.06 -26.51 -1.43
N GLU A 345 -1.07 -26.45 -0.76
CA GLU A 345 -1.57 -25.31 -0.01
C GLU A 345 -1.73 -25.74 1.44
N VAL A 346 -1.17 -24.97 2.36
CA VAL A 346 -1.18 -25.22 3.79
C VAL A 346 -1.87 -24.04 4.44
N PHE A 347 -2.90 -24.31 5.23
CA PHE A 347 -3.65 -23.27 5.93
C PHE A 347 -4.13 -23.81 7.28
N GLY A 348 -3.92 -23.03 8.33
CA GLY A 348 -4.47 -23.28 9.65
C GLY A 348 -3.43 -23.39 10.75
N VAL A 349 -3.78 -24.10 11.81
CA VAL A 349 -3.06 -24.09 13.08
C VAL A 349 -2.47 -25.47 13.36
N GLY A 350 -1.22 -25.49 13.81
CA GLY A 350 -0.55 -26.67 14.34
C GLY A 350 -0.09 -26.44 15.78
N LEU A 351 -0.08 -27.50 16.57
CA LEU A 351 0.51 -27.48 17.91
C LEU A 351 2.03 -27.56 17.79
N ILE A 352 2.72 -26.78 18.61
CA ILE A 352 4.17 -26.89 18.78
C ILE A 352 4.46 -28.08 19.70
N LYS A 353 5.39 -28.95 19.28
CA LYS A 353 5.84 -30.11 20.03
C LYS A 353 7.33 -30.05 20.34
#